data_AF-X8DXG1-F1
#
_entry.id   AF-X8DXG1-F1
#
_cell.length_a   1.000
_cell.length_b   1.000
_cell.length_c   1.000
_cell.angle_alpha   90.00
_cell.angle_beta   90.00
_cell.angle_gamma   90.00
#
_symmetry.space_group_name_H-M   'P 1'
#
loop_
_entity.id
_entity.type
_entity.pdbx_description
1 polymer ?
#
loop_
_entity_poly.entity_id
_entity_poly.type
_entity_poly.pdbx_seq_one_letter_code
_entity_poly.pdbx_strand_id
1 'polypeptide(L)'
;MVAQLSTHPSDHVGDQLRLAALAADSDTPAPVAATVSAAQQALRLGDLVLAERLSRAALDRSEGLAARLVLAYALAWQGHGREAGAVLAAVDPDTLSDTELMAWALPRAANQFWMLDEPERATAFLQTIRNRVAGPSAKATLDALAATFAMNSGTPLRALRIAGEVLASPHADEVGVGWAASTAALCSARTAGSARSRRWRPGGGR
;
A
#
# COMPACT_ATOMS: atom_id res chain seq x y z
N MET A 1 -29.61 -3.82 -27.51
CA MET A 1 -29.55 -2.35 -27.28
C MET A 1 -28.28 -2.00 -26.49
N VAL A 2 -27.12 -2.38 -27.03
CA VAL A 2 -25.76 -2.03 -26.54
C VAL A 2 -24.89 -1.49 -27.70
N ALA A 3 -25.37 -1.61 -28.94
CA ALA A 3 -24.66 -1.26 -30.16
C ALA A 3 -24.78 0.22 -30.59
N GLN A 4 -25.34 1.12 -29.76
CA GLN A 4 -25.59 2.51 -30.16
C GLN A 4 -25.01 3.60 -29.25
N LEU A 5 -24.18 3.26 -28.26
CA LEU A 5 -23.49 4.26 -27.42
C LEU A 5 -21.98 4.38 -27.70
N SER A 6 -21.46 3.67 -28.71
CA SER A 6 -20.03 3.64 -29.02
C SER A 6 -19.52 4.82 -29.88
N THR A 7 -20.36 5.83 -30.17
CA THR A 7 -20.03 6.87 -31.18
C THR A 7 -19.50 8.18 -30.63
N HIS A 8 -19.35 8.34 -29.31
CA HIS A 8 -18.73 9.54 -28.72
C HIS A 8 -17.81 9.14 -27.56
N PRO A 9 -16.48 9.31 -27.66
CA PRO A 9 -15.61 9.20 -26.51
C PRO A 9 -16.08 10.24 -25.50
N SER A 10 -16.61 9.79 -24.37
CA SER A 10 -17.05 10.69 -23.31
C SER A 10 -15.81 11.27 -22.65
N ASP A 11 -15.61 12.59 -22.73
CA ASP A 11 -14.46 13.30 -22.14
C ASP A 11 -14.49 13.31 -20.60
N HIS A 12 -15.59 12.86 -20.00
CA HIS A 12 -15.76 12.81 -18.54
C HIS A 12 -15.45 11.41 -17.98
N VAL A 13 -14.46 11.36 -17.08
CA VAL A 13 -14.02 10.14 -16.37
C VAL A 13 -15.20 9.36 -15.73
N GLY A 14 -16.22 10.08 -15.23
CA GLY A 14 -17.41 9.45 -14.66
C GLY A 14 -18.23 8.62 -15.67
N ASP A 15 -18.30 9.05 -16.94
CA ASP A 15 -19.02 8.33 -17.98
C ASP A 15 -18.23 7.10 -18.45
N GLN A 16 -16.91 7.23 -18.52
CA GLN A 16 -16.02 6.09 -18.80
C GLN A 16 -16.13 5.01 -17.71
N LEU A 17 -16.22 5.41 -16.44
CA LEU A 17 -16.43 4.48 -15.32
C LEU A 17 -17.80 3.82 -15.34
N ARG A 18 -18.87 4.55 -15.65
CA ARG A 18 -20.21 3.95 -15.83
C ARG A 18 -20.24 2.97 -16.99
N LEU A 19 -19.60 3.29 -18.11
CA LEU A 19 -19.49 2.37 -19.24
C LEU A 19 -18.69 1.11 -18.89
N ALA A 20 -17.57 1.26 -18.17
CA ALA A 20 -16.79 0.12 -17.70
C ALA A 20 -17.57 -0.76 -16.72
N ALA A 21 -18.34 -0.16 -15.81
CA ALA A 21 -19.26 -0.85 -14.91
C ALA A 21 -20.32 -1.66 -15.67
N LEU A 22 -20.99 -1.03 -16.64
CA LEU A 22 -22.02 -1.69 -17.45
C LEU A 22 -21.45 -2.81 -18.33
N ALA A 23 -20.23 -2.64 -18.84
CA ALA A 23 -19.57 -3.66 -19.67
C ALA A 23 -19.11 -4.87 -18.85
N ALA A 24 -18.77 -4.70 -17.57
CA ALA A 24 -18.34 -5.80 -16.70
C ALA A 24 -19.46 -6.83 -16.45
N ASP A 25 -20.71 -6.39 -16.45
CA ASP A 25 -21.90 -7.23 -16.24
C ASP A 25 -22.56 -7.67 -17.56
N SER A 26 -21.89 -7.48 -18.71
CA SER A 26 -22.46 -7.75 -20.05
C SER A 26 -21.92 -9.04 -20.69
N ASP A 27 -22.70 -9.63 -21.62
CA ASP A 27 -22.29 -10.78 -22.45
C ASP A 27 -21.09 -10.49 -23.39
N THR A 28 -20.68 -9.22 -23.51
CA THR A 28 -19.52 -8.80 -24.30
C THR A 28 -18.55 -8.00 -23.43
N PRO A 29 -17.82 -8.65 -22.50
CA PRO A 29 -17.02 -7.94 -21.52
C PRO A 29 -15.82 -7.23 -22.17
N ALA A 30 -15.50 -6.03 -21.67
CA ALA A 30 -14.38 -5.23 -22.16
C ALA A 30 -13.04 -5.99 -22.04
N PRO A 31 -12.02 -5.68 -22.87
CA PRO A 31 -10.69 -6.28 -22.74
C PRO A 31 -10.13 -6.15 -21.32
N VAL A 32 -9.45 -7.19 -20.81
CA VAL A 32 -8.92 -7.22 -19.44
C VAL A 32 -8.10 -5.98 -19.10
N ALA A 33 -7.21 -5.55 -19.99
CA ALA A 33 -6.40 -4.35 -19.78
C ALA A 33 -7.25 -3.08 -19.60
N ALA A 34 -8.34 -2.94 -20.35
CA ALA A 34 -9.27 -1.81 -20.21
C ALA A 34 -10.04 -1.87 -18.89
N THR A 35 -10.47 -3.07 -18.47
CA THR A 35 -11.13 -3.28 -17.17
C THR A 35 -10.19 -2.93 -16.01
N VAL A 36 -8.91 -3.34 -16.07
CA VAL A 36 -7.91 -2.99 -15.06
C VAL A 36 -7.65 -1.48 -15.01
N SER A 37 -7.54 -0.83 -16.17
CA SER A 37 -7.38 0.63 -16.23
C SER A 37 -8.57 1.36 -15.59
N ALA A 38 -9.80 0.90 -15.84
CA ALA A 38 -10.99 1.44 -15.21
C ALA A 38 -11.01 1.19 -13.69
N ALA A 39 -10.59 0.01 -13.23
CA ALA A 39 -10.48 -0.30 -11.81
C ALA A 39 -9.47 0.63 -11.11
N GLN A 40 -8.32 0.88 -11.74
CA GLN A 40 -7.32 1.82 -11.23
C GLN A 40 -7.85 3.26 -11.16
N GLN A 41 -8.67 3.68 -12.14
CA GLN A 41 -9.32 4.99 -12.13
C GLN A 41 -10.36 5.11 -11.01
N ALA A 42 -11.19 4.08 -10.83
CA ALA A 42 -12.16 4.03 -9.73
C ALA A 42 -11.45 4.14 -8.37
N LEU A 43 -10.36 3.39 -8.17
CA LEU A 43 -9.55 3.46 -6.95
C LEU A 43 -8.98 4.87 -6.72
N ARG A 44 -8.43 5.51 -7.75
CA ARG A 44 -7.91 6.90 -7.65
C ARG A 44 -8.99 7.92 -7.29
N LEU A 45 -10.23 7.68 -7.70
CA LEU A 45 -11.38 8.52 -7.37
C LEU A 45 -12.03 8.16 -6.03
N GLY A 46 -11.55 7.12 -5.35
CA GLY A 46 -12.08 6.67 -4.07
C GLY A 46 -13.36 5.82 -4.18
N ASP A 47 -13.77 5.42 -5.38
CA ASP A 47 -14.89 4.48 -5.57
C ASP A 47 -14.39 3.05 -5.37
N LEU A 48 -14.27 2.67 -4.09
CA LEU A 48 -13.67 1.40 -3.68
C LEU A 48 -14.52 0.21 -4.12
N VAL A 49 -15.85 0.33 -4.05
CA VAL A 49 -16.78 -0.73 -4.45
C VAL A 49 -16.69 -0.99 -5.95
N LEU A 50 -16.60 0.06 -6.77
CA LEU A 50 -16.40 -0.10 -8.21
C LEU A 50 -15.02 -0.67 -8.52
N ALA A 51 -13.97 -0.20 -7.84
CA ALA A 51 -12.62 -0.71 -8.01
C ALA A 51 -12.52 -2.20 -7.67
N GLU A 52 -13.15 -2.63 -6.57
CA GLU A 52 -13.26 -4.04 -6.18
C GLU A 52 -13.97 -4.84 -7.28
N ARG A 53 -15.17 -4.44 -7.70
CA ARG A 53 -15.97 -5.16 -8.69
C ARG A 53 -15.21 -5.33 -10.01
N LEU A 54 -14.64 -4.25 -10.54
CA LEU A 54 -13.89 -4.29 -11.80
C LEU A 54 -12.63 -5.15 -11.68
N SER A 55 -11.93 -5.11 -10.54
CA SER A 55 -10.75 -5.93 -10.32
C SER A 55 -11.09 -7.42 -10.22
N ARG A 56 -12.19 -7.78 -9.55
CA ARG A 56 -12.67 -9.17 -9.51
C ARG A 56 -13.03 -9.67 -10.91
N ALA A 57 -13.79 -8.88 -11.69
CA ALA A 57 -14.12 -9.23 -13.08
C ALA A 57 -12.89 -9.34 -14.02
N ALA A 58 -11.82 -8.60 -13.73
CA ALA A 58 -10.55 -8.77 -14.45
C ALA A 58 -9.81 -10.05 -14.02
N LEU A 59 -9.90 -10.42 -12.73
CA LEU A 59 -9.25 -11.61 -12.18
C LEU A 59 -9.96 -12.92 -12.55
N ASP A 60 -11.26 -12.89 -12.81
CA ASP A 60 -12.00 -14.04 -13.35
C ASP A 60 -11.51 -14.47 -14.75
N ARG A 61 -10.77 -13.58 -15.43
CA ARG A 61 -10.27 -13.77 -16.81
C ARG A 61 -8.76 -13.71 -16.93
N SER A 62 -8.05 -13.37 -15.85
CA SER A 62 -6.59 -13.22 -15.87
C SER A 62 -5.99 -13.30 -14.48
N GLU A 63 -4.71 -13.65 -14.40
CA GLU A 63 -3.98 -13.62 -13.14
C GLU A 63 -3.01 -12.42 -13.08
N GLY A 64 -3.39 -11.28 -13.62
CA GLY A 64 -2.51 -10.10 -13.67
C GLY A 64 -2.26 -9.47 -12.30
N LEU A 65 -0.99 -9.13 -12.00
CA LEU A 65 -0.61 -8.43 -10.77
C LEU A 65 -1.34 -7.09 -10.63
N ALA A 66 -1.46 -6.32 -11.70
CA ALA A 66 -2.10 -5.00 -11.67
C ALA A 66 -3.55 -5.05 -11.14
N ALA A 67 -4.34 -6.05 -11.54
CA ALA A 67 -5.69 -6.25 -11.04
C ALA A 67 -5.69 -6.65 -9.55
N ARG A 68 -4.77 -7.53 -9.14
CA ARG A 68 -4.62 -7.95 -7.73
C ARG A 68 -4.25 -6.78 -6.82
N LEU A 69 -3.36 -5.89 -7.25
CA LEU A 69 -2.97 -4.73 -6.45
C LEU A 69 -4.16 -3.79 -6.23
N VAL A 70 -4.95 -3.50 -7.27
CA VAL A 70 -6.14 -2.66 -7.15
C VAL A 70 -7.17 -3.29 -6.22
N LEU A 71 -7.44 -4.59 -6.39
CA LEU A 71 -8.36 -5.33 -5.52
C LEU A 71 -7.90 -5.29 -4.06
N ALA A 72 -6.61 -5.52 -3.80
CA ALA A 72 -6.06 -5.51 -2.46
C ALA A 72 -6.18 -4.13 -1.79
N TYR A 73 -5.92 -3.04 -2.53
CA TYR A 73 -6.11 -1.68 -2.00
C TYR A 73 -7.58 -1.38 -1.71
N ALA A 74 -8.49 -1.71 -2.63
CA ALA A 74 -9.92 -1.51 -2.43
C ALA A 74 -10.42 -2.23 -1.16
N LEU A 75 -10.11 -3.53 -1.05
CA LEU A 75 -10.46 -4.35 0.12
C LEU A 75 -9.87 -3.81 1.42
N ALA A 76 -8.57 -3.44 1.42
CA ALA A 76 -7.92 -2.90 2.60
C ALA A 76 -8.59 -1.59 3.05
N TRP A 77 -8.87 -0.66 2.13
CA TRP A 77 -9.50 0.62 2.48
C TRP A 77 -10.97 0.50 2.87
N GLN A 78 -11.65 -0.59 2.48
CA GLN A 78 -12.98 -0.95 2.96
C GLN A 78 -12.97 -1.69 4.31
N GLY A 79 -11.79 -2.01 4.87
CA GLY A 79 -11.67 -2.74 6.15
C GLY A 79 -11.58 -4.27 6.00
N HIS A 80 -11.60 -4.80 4.77
CA HIS A 80 -11.52 -6.23 4.45
C HIS A 80 -10.06 -6.74 4.39
N GLY A 81 -9.28 -6.46 5.44
CA GLY A 81 -7.84 -6.75 5.46
C GLY A 81 -7.45 -8.22 5.28
N ARG A 82 -8.28 -9.16 5.77
CA ARG A 82 -8.04 -10.60 5.57
C ARG A 82 -8.15 -11.00 4.11
N GLU A 83 -9.15 -10.48 3.40
CA GLU A 83 -9.34 -10.73 1.97
C GLU A 83 -8.23 -10.07 1.15
N ALA A 84 -7.85 -8.84 1.48
CA ALA A 84 -6.70 -8.17 0.86
C ALA A 84 -5.41 -8.99 1.02
N GLY A 85 -5.18 -9.55 2.21
CA GLY A 85 -4.05 -10.43 2.50
C GLY A 85 -4.07 -11.71 1.65
N ALA A 86 -5.24 -12.33 1.49
CA ALA A 86 -5.40 -13.52 0.66
C ALA A 86 -5.12 -13.23 -0.82
N VAL A 87 -5.65 -12.13 -1.37
CA VAL A 87 -5.39 -11.69 -2.75
C VAL A 87 -3.90 -11.48 -3.00
N LEU A 88 -3.20 -10.84 -2.07
CA LEU A 88 -1.75 -10.62 -2.18
C LEU A 88 -0.94 -11.90 -1.96
N ALA A 89 -1.45 -12.88 -1.20
CA ALA A 89 -0.75 -14.15 -0.97
C ALA A 89 -0.75 -15.09 -2.17
N ALA A 90 -1.67 -14.88 -3.13
CA ALA A 90 -1.74 -15.66 -4.35
C ALA A 90 -0.68 -15.27 -5.41
N VAL A 91 0.12 -14.24 -5.17
CA VAL A 91 1.18 -13.80 -6.09
C VAL A 91 2.47 -14.56 -5.79
N ASP A 92 3.06 -15.16 -6.82
CA ASP A 92 4.40 -15.75 -6.75
C ASP A 92 5.47 -14.65 -6.95
N PRO A 93 6.24 -14.27 -5.91
CA PRO A 93 7.25 -13.23 -6.01
C PRO A 93 8.41 -13.60 -6.95
N ASP A 94 8.62 -14.89 -7.25
CA ASP A 94 9.68 -15.37 -8.16
C ASP A 94 9.43 -15.03 -9.62
N THR A 95 8.20 -14.66 -9.96
CA THR A 95 7.80 -14.23 -11.30
C THR A 95 7.88 -12.72 -11.51
N LEU A 96 8.13 -11.94 -10.44
CA LEU A 96 8.05 -10.49 -10.48
C LEU A 96 9.38 -9.83 -10.85
N SER A 97 9.30 -8.78 -11.68
CA SER A 97 10.40 -7.82 -11.80
C SER A 97 10.64 -7.08 -10.47
N ASP A 98 11.81 -6.47 -10.29
CA ASP A 98 12.13 -5.69 -9.08
C ASP A 98 11.08 -4.59 -8.78
N THR A 99 10.58 -3.93 -9.82
CA THR A 99 9.53 -2.90 -9.69
C THR A 99 8.21 -3.49 -9.23
N GLU A 100 7.81 -4.63 -9.81
CA GLU A 100 6.57 -5.33 -9.43
C GLU A 100 6.67 -5.92 -8.02
N LEU A 101 7.83 -6.44 -7.66
CA LEU A 101 8.12 -6.96 -6.33
C LEU A 101 7.95 -5.86 -5.27
N MET A 102 8.45 -4.66 -5.54
CA MET A 102 8.26 -3.50 -4.66
C MET A 102 6.78 -3.07 -4.58
N ALA A 103 6.10 -2.97 -5.72
CA ALA A 103 4.68 -2.59 -5.79
C ALA A 103 3.77 -3.57 -5.04
N TRP A 104 4.15 -4.85 -4.97
CA TRP A 104 3.45 -5.90 -4.24
C TRP A 104 3.84 -6.01 -2.76
N ALA A 105 5.14 -5.93 -2.46
CA ALA A 105 5.64 -6.15 -1.10
C ALA A 105 5.20 -5.06 -0.13
N LEU A 106 5.16 -3.80 -0.56
CA LEU A 106 4.76 -2.68 0.29
C LEU A 106 3.32 -2.82 0.81
N PRO A 107 2.27 -2.98 -0.03
CA PRO A 107 0.91 -3.17 0.46
C PRO A 107 0.74 -4.48 1.22
N ARG A 108 1.48 -5.55 0.88
CA ARG A 108 1.45 -6.81 1.64
C ARG A 108 1.94 -6.64 3.06
N ALA A 109 3.09 -6.01 3.24
CA ALA A 109 3.65 -5.72 4.56
C ALA A 109 2.73 -4.79 5.37
N ALA A 110 2.23 -3.73 4.73
CA ALA A 110 1.29 -2.78 5.32
C ALA A 110 0.00 -3.46 5.83
N ASN A 111 -0.62 -4.28 4.98
CA ASN A 111 -1.83 -5.01 5.33
C ASN A 111 -1.58 -5.97 6.50
N GLN A 112 -0.45 -6.67 6.49
CA GLN A 112 -0.07 -7.56 7.58
C GLN A 112 0.15 -6.82 8.91
N PHE A 113 0.81 -5.67 8.87
CA PHE A 113 1.08 -4.87 10.07
C PHE A 113 -0.20 -4.25 10.65
N TRP A 114 -0.98 -3.52 9.83
CA TRP A 114 -2.10 -2.72 10.32
C TRP A 114 -3.44 -3.44 10.33
N MET A 115 -3.71 -4.26 9.32
CA MET A 115 -5.04 -4.86 9.14
C MET A 115 -5.16 -6.23 9.78
N LEU A 116 -4.05 -6.97 9.88
CA LEU A 116 -4.01 -8.30 10.49
C LEU A 116 -3.46 -8.30 11.92
N ASP A 117 -2.95 -7.17 12.41
CA ASP A 117 -2.31 -7.04 13.72
C ASP A 117 -1.13 -8.02 13.90
N GLU A 118 -0.30 -8.17 12.86
CA GLU A 118 0.86 -9.08 12.84
C GLU A 118 2.20 -8.32 12.64
N PRO A 119 2.59 -7.43 13.56
CA PRO A 119 3.73 -6.54 13.38
C PRO A 119 5.08 -7.27 13.26
N GLU A 120 5.29 -8.37 13.99
CA GLU A 120 6.51 -9.17 13.92
C GLU A 120 6.64 -9.84 12.55
N ARG A 121 5.53 -10.41 12.05
CA ARG A 121 5.53 -11.09 10.75
C ARG A 121 5.72 -10.10 9.61
N ALA A 122 5.09 -8.92 9.66
CA ALA A 122 5.29 -7.86 8.68
C ALA A 122 6.75 -7.37 8.64
N THR A 123 7.38 -7.23 9.81
CA THR A 123 8.79 -6.82 9.93
C THR A 123 9.73 -7.89 9.35
N ALA A 124 9.51 -9.16 9.68
CA ALA A 124 10.29 -10.27 9.14
C ALA A 124 10.15 -10.34 7.61
N PHE A 125 8.92 -10.19 7.09
CA PHE A 125 8.64 -10.15 5.66
C PHE A 125 9.42 -9.04 4.95
N LEU A 126 9.43 -7.81 5.47
CA LEU A 126 10.21 -6.71 4.88
C LEU A 126 11.70 -7.00 4.85
N GLN A 127 12.25 -7.61 5.91
CA GLN A 127 13.67 -7.99 5.94
C GLN A 127 14.00 -9.02 4.86
N THR A 128 13.12 -10.01 4.63
CA THR A 128 13.28 -10.98 3.54
C THR A 128 13.28 -10.30 2.18
N ILE A 129 12.31 -9.41 1.91
CA ILE A 129 12.24 -8.69 0.61
C ILE A 129 13.45 -7.78 0.42
N ARG A 130 13.90 -7.10 1.49
CA ARG A 130 15.08 -6.23 1.45
C ARG A 130 16.36 -6.97 1.03
N ASN A 131 16.51 -8.23 1.44
CA ASN A 131 17.65 -9.06 1.07
C ASN A 131 17.59 -9.55 -0.39
N ARG A 132 16.39 -9.56 -0.98
CA ARG A 132 16.14 -10.00 -2.35
C ARG A 132 16.34 -8.89 -3.38
N VAL A 133 15.92 -7.66 -3.07
CA VAL A 133 16.05 -6.53 -4.01
C VAL A 133 17.51 -6.10 -4.15
N ALA A 134 17.94 -5.81 -5.38
CA ALA A 134 19.30 -5.34 -5.64
C ALA A 134 19.45 -3.82 -5.45
N GLY A 135 18.46 -3.07 -5.94
CA GLY A 135 18.49 -1.61 -6.04
C GLY A 135 18.60 -0.87 -4.70
N PRO A 136 19.58 0.04 -4.52
CA PRO A 136 19.71 0.84 -3.31
C PRO A 136 18.47 1.69 -2.98
N SER A 137 17.77 2.19 -4.00
CA SER A 137 16.53 2.95 -3.82
C SER A 137 15.39 2.09 -3.26
N ALA A 138 15.17 0.89 -3.81
CA ALA A 138 14.20 -0.07 -3.29
C ALA A 138 14.47 -0.43 -1.82
N LYS A 139 15.75 -0.62 -1.45
CA LYS A 139 16.16 -0.86 -0.05
C LYS A 139 15.82 0.34 0.85
N ALA A 140 16.06 1.56 0.39
CA ALA A 140 15.72 2.77 1.15
C ALA A 140 14.21 2.89 1.39
N THR A 141 13.37 2.56 0.41
CA THR A 141 11.90 2.55 0.57
C THR A 141 11.45 1.49 1.59
N LEU A 142 12.02 0.28 1.54
CA LEU A 142 11.72 -0.78 2.53
C LEU A 142 12.17 -0.37 3.94
N ASP A 143 13.33 0.26 4.06
CA ASP A 143 13.87 0.77 5.33
C ASP A 143 12.98 1.89 5.89
N ALA A 144 12.44 2.78 5.05
CA ALA A 144 11.48 3.81 5.47
C ALA A 144 10.19 3.21 6.04
N LEU A 145 9.65 2.16 5.41
CA LEU A 145 8.48 1.45 5.94
C LEU A 145 8.81 0.70 7.25
N ALA A 146 9.99 0.07 7.33
CA ALA A 146 10.45 -0.58 8.56
C ALA A 146 10.64 0.41 9.72
N ALA A 147 11.08 1.64 9.45
CA ALA A 147 11.14 2.71 10.46
C ALA A 147 9.74 3.04 10.98
N THR A 148 8.76 3.13 10.07
CA THR A 148 7.35 3.37 10.43
C THR A 148 6.79 2.25 11.30
N PHE A 149 7.07 0.98 10.98
CA PHE A 149 6.67 -0.16 11.81
C PHE A 149 7.31 -0.11 13.20
N ALA A 150 8.62 0.17 13.28
CA ALA A 150 9.34 0.29 14.54
C ALA A 150 8.76 1.39 15.44
N MET A 151 8.36 2.53 14.85
CA MET A 151 7.71 3.62 15.57
C MET A 151 6.37 3.17 16.16
N ASN A 152 5.51 2.57 15.34
CA ASN A 152 4.17 2.14 15.76
C ASN A 152 4.21 0.99 16.77
N SER A 153 5.25 0.16 16.72
CA SER A 153 5.48 -0.95 17.68
C SER A 153 6.10 -0.48 19.00
N GLY A 154 6.18 0.83 19.26
CA GLY A 154 6.70 1.35 20.54
C GLY A 154 8.22 1.31 20.68
N THR A 155 8.97 1.21 19.57
CA THR A 155 10.45 1.23 19.56
C THR A 155 11.03 2.51 18.91
N PRO A 156 10.71 3.71 19.43
CA PRO A 156 11.00 4.98 18.76
C PRO A 156 12.51 5.24 18.56
N LEU A 157 13.39 4.71 19.42
CA LEU A 157 14.84 4.83 19.21
C LEU A 157 15.33 4.03 18.01
N ARG A 158 14.77 2.82 17.81
CA ARG A 158 15.05 2.00 16.64
C ARG A 158 14.51 2.68 15.37
N ALA A 159 13.31 3.23 15.45
CA ALA A 159 12.71 3.98 14.34
C ALA A 159 13.53 5.21 13.94
N LEU A 160 14.03 5.99 14.91
CA LEU A 160 14.91 7.14 14.67
C LEU A 160 16.21 6.74 13.96
N ARG A 161 16.84 5.64 14.40
CA ARG A 161 18.06 5.14 13.76
C ARG A 161 17.82 4.81 12.29
N ILE A 162 16.78 4.01 12.00
CA ILE A 162 16.45 3.59 10.63
C ILE A 162 16.06 4.81 9.77
N ALA A 163 15.23 5.72 10.30
CA ALA A 163 14.86 6.94 9.60
C ALA A 163 16.08 7.82 9.30
N GLY A 164 17.04 7.93 10.23
CA GLY A 164 18.29 8.65 10.00
C GLY A 164 19.15 8.04 8.90
N GLU A 165 19.24 6.71 8.84
CA GLU A 165 19.93 5.97 7.78
C GLU A 165 19.29 6.23 6.40
N VAL A 166 17.96 6.28 6.31
CA VAL A 166 17.25 6.62 5.07
C VAL A 166 17.49 8.08 4.67
N LEU A 167 17.40 9.03 5.60
CA LEU A 167 17.60 10.45 5.33
C LEU A 167 19.05 10.78 4.91
N ALA A 168 20.02 10.01 5.38
CA ALA A 168 21.42 10.15 4.97
C ALA A 168 21.74 9.46 3.64
N SER A 169 20.83 8.64 3.10
CA SER A 169 21.06 7.88 1.88
C SER A 169 20.86 8.76 0.63
N PRO A 170 21.85 8.83 -0.28
CA PRO A 170 21.70 9.53 -1.56
C PRO A 170 20.76 8.79 -2.53
N HIS A 171 20.27 7.60 -2.16
CA HIS A 171 19.40 6.76 -2.97
C HIS A 171 17.93 6.80 -2.54
N ALA A 172 17.61 7.50 -1.45
CA ALA A 172 16.24 7.66 -1.01
C ALA A 172 15.46 8.55 -2.00
N ASP A 173 14.34 8.04 -2.49
CA ASP A 173 13.40 8.82 -3.29
C ASP A 173 12.57 9.76 -2.42
N GLU A 174 11.84 10.70 -3.03
CA GLU A 174 11.04 11.68 -2.30
C GLU A 174 10.03 11.03 -1.34
N VAL A 175 9.47 9.89 -1.74
CA VAL A 175 8.52 9.12 -0.92
C VAL A 175 9.24 8.54 0.31
N GLY A 176 10.38 7.88 0.12
CA GLY A 176 11.19 7.34 1.21
C GLY A 176 11.65 8.43 2.18
N VAL A 177 12.09 9.59 1.67
CA VAL A 177 12.46 10.77 2.47
C VAL A 177 11.27 11.27 3.27
N GLY A 178 10.09 11.43 2.64
CA GLY A 178 8.88 11.91 3.31
C GLY A 178 8.44 11.00 4.45
N TRP A 179 8.50 9.67 4.26
CA TRP A 179 8.18 8.70 5.31
C TRP A 179 9.21 8.70 6.44
N ALA A 180 10.50 8.75 6.11
CA ALA A 180 11.58 8.79 7.10
C ALA A 180 11.54 10.08 7.94
N ALA A 181 11.36 11.24 7.31
CA ALA A 181 11.23 12.52 7.98
C ALA A 181 10.03 12.54 8.94
N SER A 182 8.86 12.06 8.47
CA SER A 182 7.64 11.97 9.28
C SER A 182 7.84 11.04 10.50
N THR A 183 8.47 9.89 10.29
CA THR A 183 8.79 8.94 11.36
C THR A 183 9.74 9.56 12.39
N ALA A 184 10.78 10.25 11.95
CA ALA A 184 11.75 10.89 12.83
C ALA A 184 11.11 12.02 13.66
N ALA A 185 10.25 12.84 13.06
CA ALA A 185 9.51 13.90 13.73
C ALA A 185 8.58 13.34 14.83
N LEU A 186 7.77 12.34 14.50
CA LEU A 186 6.84 11.70 15.45
C LEU A 186 7.57 11.00 16.60
N CYS A 187 8.69 10.33 16.33
CA CYS A 187 9.49 9.69 17.38
C CYS A 187 10.11 10.73 18.33
N SER A 188 10.65 11.81 17.78
CA SER A 188 11.27 12.90 18.56
C SER A 188 10.24 13.58 19.49
N ALA A 189 9.01 13.78 19.02
CA ALA A 189 7.93 14.31 19.85
C ALA A 189 7.58 13.37 21.02
N ARG A 190 7.48 12.05 20.77
CA ARG A 190 7.17 11.04 21.80
C ARG A 190 8.26 10.88 22.85
N THR A 191 9.53 10.91 22.43
CA THR A 191 10.67 10.80 23.37
C THR A 191 10.82 12.06 24.21
N ALA A 192 10.63 13.25 23.62
CA ALA A 192 10.64 14.52 24.35
C ALA A 192 9.48 14.65 25.36
N GLY A 193 8.28 14.17 25.01
CA GLY A 193 7.13 14.13 25.92
C GLY A 193 7.34 13.20 27.12
N SER A 194 7.95 12.04 26.89
CA SER A 194 8.27 11.05 27.94
C SER A 194 9.34 11.54 28.92
N ALA A 195 10.31 12.33 28.44
CA ALA A 195 11.31 12.98 29.30
C ALA A 195 10.70 14.10 30.16
N ARG A 196 9.68 14.79 29.63
CA ARG A 196 8.99 15.89 30.32
C ARG A 196 8.06 15.38 31.43
N SER A 197 7.39 14.23 31.23
CA SER A 197 6.55 13.59 32.24
C SER A 197 7.35 12.97 33.40
N ARG A 198 8.52 12.37 33.13
CA ARG A 198 9.42 11.86 34.20
C ARG A 198 10.03 12.96 35.07
N ARG A 199 10.16 14.18 34.54
CA ARG A 199 10.68 15.34 35.27
C ARG A 199 9.66 15.95 36.23
N TRP A 200 8.37 15.66 36.07
CA TRP A 200 7.31 16.10 36.98
C TRP A 200 6.97 14.99 37.99
N ARG A 201 7.52 15.10 39.21
CA ARG A 201 6.99 14.43 40.41
C ARG A 201 6.56 15.53 41.37
N PRO A 202 5.28 15.64 41.76
CA PRO A 202 4.90 16.57 42.81
C PRO A 202 5.56 16.10 44.09
N GLY A 203 6.44 16.94 44.64
CA GLY A 203 7.09 16.69 45.93
C GLY A 203 6.02 16.52 47.01
N GLY A 204 6.14 15.44 47.78
CA GLY A 204 5.29 15.17 48.92
C GLY A 204 5.35 16.29 49.94
N GLY A 205 4.18 16.86 50.25
CA GLY A 205 4.00 17.70 51.42
C GLY A 205 3.96 16.82 52.66
N ARG A 206 4.86 17.12 53.60
CA ARG A 206 4.73 16.72 55.01
C ARG A 206 3.78 17.67 55.72
#